data_AF-A0A4R9EXN1-F1
#
_entry.id   AF-A0A4R9EXN1-F1
#
_cell.length_a   1.000
_cell.length_b   1.000
_cell.length_c   1.000
_cell.angle_alpha   90.00
_cell.angle_beta   90.00
_cell.angle_gamma   90.00
#
_symmetry.space_group_name_H-M   'P 1'
#
loop_
_entity.id
_entity.type
_entity.pdbx_description
1 polymer ?
#
loop_
_entity_poly.entity_id
_entity_poly.type
_entity_poly.pdbx_seq_one_letter_code
_entity_poly.pdbx_strand_id
1 'polypeptide(L)'
;MEFQLLGPVTVAGGSGAVPLGPAKRRSLLAALLLRAGTPVSVDALTEALWDDEPPVHARTVIQGHVSRLRALLVEAGLDAYGVELATQGGAYALQFPETLLDVSRFEDLVKLAGRQRDPADAALMLQEALALWNGPALTGTVPTGPMLAAARGLEESRLVTVEQLAETYGRLGAHGQAVALLRTESVQHPFREALVAALMRALQRCGRQSEALECFHRTRERLAEEMGVDPGKTLRRAYAEILDGEPDTGSHPTLAAAMRASAGGASAQKRPRTH
;
A
#
# COMPACT_ATOMS: atom_id res chain seq x y z
N MET A 1 1.88 -2.43 23.19
CA MET A 1 2.95 -3.33 22.74
C MET A 1 2.75 -3.57 21.26
N GLU A 2 3.76 -3.41 20.42
CA GLU A 2 3.62 -3.59 18.97
C GLU A 2 4.96 -3.95 18.32
N PHE A 3 4.93 -4.89 17.37
CA PHE A 3 6.00 -5.19 16.44
C PHE A 3 5.76 -4.42 15.14
N GLN A 4 6.78 -3.71 14.68
CA GLN A 4 6.69 -2.88 13.49
C GLN A 4 7.66 -3.37 12.42
N LEU A 5 7.14 -3.71 11.24
CA LEU A 5 7.87 -4.16 10.05
C LEU A 5 7.55 -3.31 8.81
N LEU A 6 6.47 -2.52 8.83
CA LEU A 6 6.05 -1.61 7.75
C LEU A 6 6.84 -0.28 7.79
N GLY A 7 8.16 -0.41 7.78
CA GLY A 7 9.10 0.66 8.05
C GLY A 7 10.34 0.11 8.76
N PRO A 8 10.98 0.90 9.64
CA PRO A 8 12.05 0.40 10.48
C PRO A 8 11.62 -0.77 11.37
N VAL A 9 12.43 -1.84 11.43
CA VAL A 9 12.13 -2.98 12.31
C VAL A 9 12.31 -2.55 13.77
N THR A 10 11.19 -2.42 14.48
CA THR A 10 11.17 -2.01 15.89
C THR A 10 10.18 -2.83 16.72
N VAL A 11 10.33 -2.74 18.04
CA VAL A 11 9.37 -3.29 19.01
C VAL A 11 9.06 -2.19 20.01
N ALA A 12 7.78 -1.89 20.19
CA ALA A 12 7.30 -1.01 21.24
C ALA A 12 6.94 -1.85 22.47
N GLY A 13 7.77 -1.73 23.51
CA GLY A 13 7.52 -2.25 24.85
C GLY A 13 6.70 -1.28 25.72
N GLY A 14 6.39 -1.68 26.95
CA GLY A 14 5.54 -0.90 27.86
C GLY A 14 6.24 0.35 28.40
N SER A 15 7.58 0.32 28.36
CA SER A 15 8.50 1.39 28.73
C SER A 15 9.06 2.17 27.53
N GLY A 16 8.59 1.88 26.30
CA GLY A 16 9.05 2.52 25.07
C GLY A 16 9.72 1.54 24.10
N ALA A 17 10.48 2.08 23.13
CA ALA A 17 11.11 1.28 22.08
C ALA A 17 12.20 0.35 22.64
N VAL A 18 12.12 -0.93 22.30
CA VAL A 18 13.10 -1.95 22.71
C VAL A 18 14.37 -1.81 21.86
N PRO A 19 15.56 -1.67 22.47
CA PRO A 19 16.81 -1.54 21.73
C PRO A 19 17.26 -2.89 21.17
N LEU A 20 16.71 -3.26 20.01
CA LEU A 20 17.02 -4.53 19.31
C LEU A 20 18.51 -4.66 18.94
N GLY A 21 19.24 -3.55 18.82
CA GLY A 21 20.67 -3.55 18.56
C GLY A 21 21.01 -3.82 17.08
N PRO A 22 21.96 -4.73 16.77
CA PRO A 22 22.53 -4.85 15.43
C PRO A 22 21.51 -5.30 14.38
N ALA A 23 21.76 -4.95 13.11
CA ALA A 23 20.91 -5.31 11.97
C ALA A 23 20.59 -6.82 11.91
N LYS A 24 21.56 -7.68 12.24
CA LYS A 24 21.36 -9.14 12.31
C LYS A 24 20.29 -9.55 13.33
N ARG A 25 20.22 -8.92 14.51
CA ARG A 25 19.17 -9.26 15.49
C ARG A 25 17.78 -8.79 15.00
N ARG A 26 17.73 -7.62 14.35
CA ARG A 26 16.51 -7.10 13.71
C ARG A 26 16.03 -8.02 12.58
N SER A 27 16.94 -8.47 11.71
CA SER A 27 16.65 -9.45 10.66
C SER A 27 16.16 -10.78 11.21
N LEU A 28 16.77 -11.29 12.28
CA LEU A 28 16.32 -12.53 12.93
C LEU A 28 14.89 -12.37 13.46
N LEU A 29 14.60 -11.25 14.13
CA LEU A 29 13.25 -10.95 14.61
C LEU A 29 12.25 -10.84 13.44
N ALA A 30 12.58 -10.09 12.40
CA ALA A 30 11.74 -9.93 11.21
C ALA A 30 11.45 -11.28 10.53
N ALA A 31 12.46 -12.13 10.34
CA ALA A 31 12.31 -13.45 9.75
C ALA A 31 11.37 -14.35 10.55
N LEU A 32 11.37 -14.26 11.88
CA LEU A 32 10.46 -14.99 12.76
C LEU A 32 9.03 -14.42 12.72
N LEU A 33 8.88 -13.09 12.76
CA LEU A 33 7.58 -12.42 12.72
C LEU A 33 6.84 -12.64 11.41
N LEU A 34 7.55 -12.62 10.27
CA LEU A 34 7.00 -12.95 8.93
C LEU A 34 6.60 -14.42 8.76
N ARG A 35 6.83 -15.23 9.80
CA ARG A 35 6.53 -16.65 9.90
C ARG A 35 5.66 -16.90 11.14
N ALA A 36 4.64 -16.05 11.34
CA ALA A 36 3.70 -16.01 12.47
C ALA A 36 3.49 -17.37 13.20
N GLY A 37 4.22 -17.60 14.29
CA GLY A 37 4.12 -18.82 15.09
C GLY A 37 4.69 -20.11 14.46
N THR A 38 5.08 -20.09 13.20
CA THR A 38 5.67 -21.23 12.49
C THR A 38 7.18 -21.35 12.75
N PRO A 39 7.70 -22.58 12.96
CA PRO A 39 9.13 -22.77 13.21
C PRO A 39 9.99 -22.42 11.98
N VAL A 40 11.01 -21.58 12.20
CA VAL A 40 12.02 -21.22 11.19
C VAL A 40 13.31 -21.97 11.51
N SER A 41 13.82 -22.74 10.55
CA SER A 41 15.04 -23.54 10.72
C SER A 41 16.27 -22.65 10.91
N VAL A 42 17.29 -23.18 11.58
CA VAL A 42 18.61 -22.51 11.68
C VAL A 42 19.18 -22.19 10.29
N ASP A 43 18.96 -23.05 9.29
CA ASP A 43 19.47 -22.84 7.93
C ASP A 43 18.75 -21.65 7.26
N ALA A 44 17.42 -21.58 7.34
CA ALA A 44 16.66 -20.44 6.81
C ALA A 44 16.99 -19.13 7.53
N LEU A 45 17.23 -19.18 8.85
CA LEU A 45 17.74 -18.02 9.59
C LEU A 45 19.16 -17.66 9.18
N THR A 46 19.98 -18.62 8.76
CA THR A 46 21.33 -18.36 8.26
C THR A 46 21.25 -17.59 6.94
N GLU A 47 20.44 -18.04 5.99
CA GLU A 47 20.20 -17.35 4.71
C GLU A 47 19.59 -15.94 4.91
N ALA A 48 18.72 -15.77 5.92
CA ALA A 48 18.17 -14.45 6.24
C ALA A 48 19.21 -13.47 6.79
N LEU A 49 20.29 -13.96 7.41
CA LEU A 49 21.28 -13.16 8.14
C LEU A 49 22.61 -12.97 7.40
N TRP A 50 22.91 -13.87 6.47
CA TRP A 50 24.12 -13.89 5.65
C TRP A 50 23.73 -14.29 4.23
N ASP A 51 24.33 -13.62 3.24
CA ASP A 51 24.11 -13.93 1.82
C ASP A 51 24.99 -15.14 1.44
N ASP A 52 26.29 -14.91 1.16
CA ASP A 52 27.18 -15.98 0.69
C ASP A 52 28.27 -16.42 1.69
N GLU A 53 28.52 -15.66 2.76
CA GLU A 53 29.58 -15.96 3.73
C GLU A 53 29.06 -16.06 5.17
N PRO A 54 28.37 -17.16 5.53
CA PRO A 54 28.06 -17.45 6.91
C PRO A 54 29.33 -17.85 7.68
N PRO A 55 29.45 -17.47 8.97
CA PRO A 55 30.59 -17.87 9.78
C PRO A 55 30.55 -19.39 10.03
N VAL A 56 31.73 -19.99 10.22
CA VAL A 56 31.89 -21.42 10.53
C VAL A 56 31.02 -21.88 11.71
N HIS A 57 30.70 -20.98 12.64
CA HIS A 57 29.83 -21.22 13.79
C HIS A 57 28.51 -20.42 13.74
N ALA A 58 27.88 -20.31 12.55
CA ALA A 58 26.62 -19.58 12.36
C ALA A 58 25.51 -19.96 13.36
N ARG A 59 25.36 -21.26 13.66
CA ARG A 59 24.42 -21.75 14.67
C ARG A 59 24.66 -21.11 16.05
N THR A 60 25.91 -21.02 16.49
CA THR A 60 26.28 -20.41 17.77
C THR A 60 25.98 -18.91 17.78
N VAL A 61 26.21 -18.23 16.66
CA VAL A 61 25.87 -16.80 16.52
C VAL A 61 24.35 -16.58 16.57
N ILE A 62 23.58 -17.42 15.88
CA ILE A 62 22.11 -17.39 15.94
C ILE A 62 21.62 -17.62 17.37
N GLN A 63 22.16 -18.63 18.08
CA GLN A 63 21.83 -18.87 19.49
C GLN A 63 22.09 -17.65 20.37
N GLY A 64 23.23 -16.96 20.17
CA GLY A 64 23.53 -15.72 20.88
C GLY A 64 22.52 -14.60 20.60
N HIS A 65 22.10 -14.43 19.33
CA HIS A 65 21.05 -13.49 18.96
C HIS A 65 19.69 -13.85 19.55
N VAL A 66 19.29 -15.12 19.52
CA VAL A 66 18.04 -15.62 20.11
C VAL A 66 18.03 -15.41 21.62
N SER A 67 19.10 -15.78 22.33
CA SER A 67 19.21 -15.60 23.78
C SER A 67 19.09 -14.13 24.18
N ARG A 68 19.76 -13.22 23.44
CA ARG A 68 19.63 -11.79 23.72
C ARG A 68 18.25 -11.25 23.35
N LEU A 69 17.64 -11.73 22.26
CA LEU A 69 16.30 -11.32 21.87
C LEU A 69 15.27 -11.76 22.91
N ARG A 70 15.34 -12.98 23.44
CA ARG A 70 14.51 -13.45 24.56
C ARG A 70 14.59 -12.52 25.76
N ALA A 71 15.81 -12.21 26.20
CA ALA A 71 16.02 -11.31 27.33
C ALA A 71 15.36 -9.95 27.08
N LEU A 72 15.55 -9.36 25.89
CA LEU A 72 14.95 -8.08 25.53
C LEU A 72 13.40 -8.12 25.50
N LEU A 73 12.81 -9.20 25.02
CA LEU A 73 11.34 -9.34 24.98
C LEU A 73 10.75 -9.46 26.40
N VAL A 74 11.42 -10.19 27.29
CA VAL A 74 11.03 -10.32 28.70
C VAL A 74 11.26 -9.01 29.46
N GLU A 75 12.41 -8.35 29.27
CA GLU A 75 12.69 -7.02 29.84
C GLU A 75 11.63 -5.98 29.41
N ALA A 76 11.08 -6.13 28.20
CA ALA A 76 9.99 -5.29 27.69
C ALA A 76 8.58 -5.70 28.18
N GLY A 77 8.46 -6.79 28.94
CA GLY A 77 7.20 -7.32 29.48
C GLY A 77 6.27 -7.91 28.41
N LEU A 78 6.80 -8.38 27.28
CA LEU A 78 6.01 -8.91 26.17
C LEU A 78 5.48 -10.33 26.44
N ASP A 79 6.08 -11.06 27.37
CA ASP A 79 5.61 -12.36 27.87
C ASP A 79 4.21 -12.26 28.47
N ALA A 80 3.89 -11.16 29.18
CA ALA A 80 2.55 -10.88 29.68
C ALA A 80 1.50 -10.71 28.57
N TYR A 81 1.93 -10.52 27.32
CA TYR A 81 1.08 -10.40 26.13
C TYR A 81 1.11 -11.66 25.25
N GLY A 82 1.60 -12.78 25.78
CA GLY A 82 1.65 -14.06 25.05
C GLY A 82 2.74 -14.11 23.98
N VAL A 83 3.78 -13.28 24.08
CA VAL A 83 4.95 -13.35 23.20
C VAL A 83 5.95 -14.34 23.78
N GLU A 84 6.25 -15.41 23.03
CA GLU A 84 7.21 -16.43 23.44
C GLU A 84 8.11 -16.85 22.28
N LEU A 85 9.42 -16.72 22.46
CA LEU A 85 10.40 -17.23 21.50
C LEU A 85 10.86 -18.63 21.91
N ALA A 86 10.26 -19.67 21.34
CA ALA A 86 10.53 -21.06 21.64
C ALA A 86 11.66 -21.64 20.77
N THR A 87 12.44 -22.57 21.32
CA THR A 87 13.36 -23.43 20.55
C THR A 87 12.68 -24.77 20.32
N GLN A 88 12.55 -25.18 19.06
CA GLN A 88 11.94 -26.44 18.66
C GLN A 88 12.94 -27.25 17.83
N GLY A 89 13.72 -28.10 18.52
CA GLY A 89 14.77 -28.89 17.87
C GLY A 89 15.81 -27.99 17.17
N GLY A 90 15.88 -28.11 15.84
CA GLY A 90 16.77 -27.32 14.97
C GLY A 90 16.17 -26.00 14.47
N ALA A 91 15.06 -25.54 15.04
CA ALA A 91 14.32 -24.37 14.61
C ALA A 91 13.95 -23.46 15.79
N TYR A 92 13.53 -22.23 15.47
CA TYR A 92 12.97 -21.27 16.42
C TYR A 92 11.61 -20.81 15.96
N ALA A 93 10.67 -20.68 16.88
CA ALA A 93 9.33 -20.17 16.61
C ALA A 93 9.04 -19.01 17.55
N LEU A 94 8.57 -17.89 17.00
CA LEU A 94 8.06 -16.77 17.79
C LEU A 94 6.54 -16.87 17.82
N GLN A 95 5.99 -17.22 18.98
CA GLN A 95 4.56 -17.15 19.24
C GLN A 95 4.22 -15.74 19.70
N PHE A 96 3.13 -15.18 19.16
CA PHE A 96 2.61 -13.86 19.51
C PHE A 96 1.17 -13.73 19.01
N PRO A 97 0.32 -12.91 19.65
CA PRO A 97 -0.96 -12.51 19.05
C PRO A 97 -0.72 -11.68 17.80
N GLU A 98 -1.29 -12.07 16.66
CA GLU A 98 -1.13 -11.36 15.38
C GLU A 98 -1.55 -9.89 15.45
N THR A 99 -2.47 -9.53 16.36
CA THR A 99 -2.86 -8.14 16.63
C THR A 99 -1.72 -7.25 17.12
N LEU A 100 -0.60 -7.83 17.55
CA LEU A 100 0.60 -7.08 17.93
C LEU A 100 1.51 -6.78 16.75
N LEU A 101 1.24 -7.29 15.54
CA LEU A 101 2.06 -7.06 14.36
C LEU A 101 1.35 -6.11 13.40
N ASP A 102 2.04 -5.02 13.03
CA ASP A 102 1.53 -4.03 12.08
C ASP A 102 1.19 -4.62 10.71
N VAL A 103 1.96 -5.59 10.22
CA VAL A 103 1.67 -6.34 8.98
C VAL A 103 0.32 -7.05 9.05
N SER A 104 0.05 -7.78 10.13
CA SER A 104 -1.22 -8.48 10.31
C SER A 104 -2.39 -7.49 10.39
N ARG A 105 -2.22 -6.38 11.13
CA ARG A 105 -3.22 -5.31 11.19
C ARG A 105 -3.48 -4.67 9.83
N PHE A 106 -2.43 -4.40 9.06
CA PHE A 106 -2.53 -3.88 7.70
C PHE A 106 -3.34 -4.81 6.81
N GLU A 107 -3.01 -6.10 6.80
CA GLU A 107 -3.73 -7.10 6.01
C GLU A 107 -5.21 -7.20 6.42
N ASP A 108 -5.49 -7.17 7.72
CA ASP A 108 -6.85 -7.24 8.23
C ASP A 108 -7.68 -6.02 7.82
N LEU A 109 -7.10 -4.81 7.90
CA LEU A 109 -7.76 -3.59 7.43
C LEU A 109 -8.05 -3.64 5.92
N VAL A 110 -7.10 -4.12 5.11
CA VAL A 110 -7.30 -4.30 3.66
C VAL A 110 -8.40 -5.34 3.38
N LYS A 111 -8.38 -6.48 4.08
CA LYS A 111 -9.41 -7.52 3.96
C LYS A 111 -10.80 -7.00 4.38
N LEU A 112 -10.87 -6.20 5.45
CA LEU A 112 -12.12 -5.59 5.93
C LEU A 112 -12.64 -4.54 4.95
N ALA A 113 -11.76 -3.72 4.37
CA ALA A 113 -12.13 -2.73 3.35
C ALA A 113 -12.79 -3.39 2.14
N GLY A 114 -12.24 -4.52 1.67
CA GLY A 114 -12.79 -5.28 0.55
C GLY A 114 -14.18 -5.90 0.81
N ARG A 115 -14.63 -5.96 2.08
CA ARG A 115 -15.95 -6.45 2.48
C ARG A 115 -16.97 -5.33 2.69
N GLN A 116 -16.53 -4.07 2.70
CA GLN A 116 -17.44 -2.95 2.90
C GLN A 116 -18.31 -2.73 1.67
N ARG A 117 -19.60 -2.45 1.91
CA ARG A 117 -20.55 -2.07 0.85
C ARG A 117 -20.48 -0.59 0.55
N ASP A 118 -20.26 0.23 1.57
CA ASP A 118 -20.08 1.67 1.42
C ASP A 118 -18.63 1.95 1.02
N PRO A 119 -18.38 2.59 -0.14
CA PRO A 119 -17.05 3.02 -0.53
C PRO A 119 -16.40 3.99 0.48
N ALA A 120 -17.17 4.75 1.26
CA ALA A 120 -16.63 5.66 2.27
C ALA A 120 -15.96 4.88 3.42
N ASP A 121 -16.62 3.84 3.92
CA ASP A 121 -16.06 2.97 4.96
C ASP A 121 -14.83 2.21 4.44
N ALA A 122 -14.87 1.73 3.19
CA ALA A 122 -13.71 1.12 2.55
C ALA A 122 -12.52 2.09 2.48
N ALA A 123 -12.75 3.35 2.10
CA ALA A 123 -11.71 4.36 2.01
C ALA A 123 -11.06 4.62 3.38
N LEU A 124 -11.84 4.73 4.46
CA LEU A 124 -11.33 4.93 5.82
C LEU A 124 -10.42 3.78 6.25
N MET A 125 -10.83 2.52 6.00
CA MET A 125 -10.03 1.35 6.35
C MET A 125 -8.71 1.27 5.55
N LEU A 126 -8.75 1.58 4.25
CA LEU A 126 -7.55 1.61 3.40
C LEU A 126 -6.59 2.75 3.79
N GLN A 127 -7.13 3.91 4.17
CA GLN A 127 -6.33 5.02 4.71
C GLN A 127 -5.66 4.62 6.02
N GLU A 128 -6.39 3.98 6.95
CA GLU A 128 -5.82 3.50 8.21
C GLU A 128 -4.73 2.46 7.95
N ALA A 129 -4.94 1.53 7.01
CA ALA A 129 -3.95 0.55 6.63
C ALA A 129 -2.66 1.24 6.12
N LEU A 130 -2.79 2.19 5.20
CA LEU A 130 -1.63 2.93 4.66
C LEU A 130 -0.94 3.81 5.71
N ALA A 131 -1.67 4.28 6.73
CA ALA A 131 -1.10 5.07 7.83
C ALA A 131 -0.19 4.25 8.77
N LEU A 132 -0.24 2.91 8.72
CA LEU A 132 0.70 2.05 9.46
C LEU A 132 2.12 2.09 8.88
N TRP A 133 2.28 2.55 7.64
CA TRP A 133 3.55 2.61 6.95
C TRP A 133 4.37 3.82 7.38
N ASN A 134 5.56 3.57 7.92
CA ASN A 134 6.48 4.59 8.43
C ASN A 134 7.80 4.66 7.63
N GLY A 135 7.76 4.25 6.36
CA GLY A 135 8.90 4.20 5.46
C GLY A 135 9.04 2.84 4.76
N PRO A 136 10.19 2.58 4.11
CA PRO A 136 10.43 1.32 3.42
C PRO A 136 10.37 0.12 4.36
N ALA A 137 9.67 -0.94 3.96
CA ALA A 137 9.53 -2.17 4.71
C ALA A 137 10.88 -2.75 5.16
N LEU A 138 10.90 -3.29 6.38
CA LEU A 138 12.05 -3.95 6.98
C LEU A 138 13.32 -3.08 7.07
N THR A 139 13.16 -1.75 7.16
CA THR A 139 14.32 -0.86 7.28
C THR A 139 15.18 -1.22 8.49
N GLY A 140 16.49 -1.31 8.29
CA GLY A 140 17.45 -1.65 9.34
C GLY A 140 17.73 -3.16 9.50
N THR A 141 17.18 -4.01 8.65
CA THR A 141 17.64 -5.40 8.47
C THR A 141 18.90 -5.46 7.60
N VAL A 142 19.59 -6.60 7.62
CA VAL A 142 20.60 -6.91 6.60
C VAL A 142 19.95 -7.09 5.21
N PRO A 143 20.59 -6.66 4.12
CA PRO A 143 20.04 -6.72 2.77
C PRO A 143 20.35 -8.06 2.08
N THR A 144 19.96 -9.18 2.69
CA THR A 144 20.11 -10.52 2.10
C THR A 144 19.00 -10.82 1.09
N GLY A 145 19.22 -11.78 0.19
CA GLY A 145 18.19 -12.22 -0.78
C GLY A 145 16.80 -12.44 -0.17
N PRO A 146 16.66 -13.26 0.90
CA PRO A 146 15.38 -13.48 1.57
C PRO A 146 14.75 -12.22 2.19
N MET A 147 15.55 -11.34 2.82
CA MET A 147 15.04 -10.11 3.43
C MET A 147 14.60 -9.08 2.39
N LEU A 148 15.37 -8.95 1.29
CA LEU A 148 14.99 -8.09 0.17
C LEU A 148 13.72 -8.59 -0.51
N ALA A 149 13.56 -9.90 -0.69
CA ALA A 149 12.34 -10.48 -1.25
C ALA A 149 11.12 -10.24 -0.35
N ALA A 150 11.28 -10.41 0.97
CA ALA A 150 10.21 -10.12 1.93
C ALA A 150 9.81 -8.64 1.93
N ALA A 151 10.79 -7.73 1.96
CA ALA A 151 10.53 -6.29 1.90
C ALA A 151 9.79 -5.90 0.62
N ARG A 152 10.21 -6.44 -0.53
CA ARG A 152 9.50 -6.22 -1.81
C ARG A 152 8.06 -6.74 -1.77
N GLY A 153 7.81 -7.93 -1.22
CA GLY A 153 6.46 -8.46 -1.10
C GLY A 153 5.52 -7.58 -0.26
N LEU A 154 6.05 -6.99 0.82
CA LEU A 154 5.31 -6.02 1.63
C LEU A 154 5.04 -4.73 0.83
N GLU A 155 6.05 -4.14 0.20
CA GLU A 155 5.89 -2.91 -0.61
C GLU A 155 4.92 -3.11 -1.77
N GLU A 156 4.94 -4.27 -2.43
CA GLU A 156 3.97 -4.61 -3.46
C GLU A 156 2.53 -4.60 -2.91
N SER A 157 2.33 -5.13 -1.70
CA SER A 157 1.03 -5.11 -1.02
C SER A 157 0.59 -3.68 -0.66
N ARG A 158 1.53 -2.81 -0.27
CA ARG A 158 1.29 -1.37 -0.08
C ARG A 158 0.77 -0.72 -1.35
N LEU A 159 1.46 -0.94 -2.46
CA LEU A 159 1.12 -0.33 -3.75
C LEU A 159 -0.22 -0.82 -4.29
N VAL A 160 -0.55 -2.10 -4.12
CA VAL A 160 -1.90 -2.61 -4.43
C VAL A 160 -2.95 -1.91 -3.57
N THR A 161 -2.67 -1.63 -2.30
CA THR A 161 -3.59 -0.93 -1.39
C THR A 161 -3.77 0.54 -1.79
N VAL A 162 -2.71 1.20 -2.25
CA VAL A 162 -2.78 2.54 -2.87
C VAL A 162 -3.70 2.53 -4.09
N GLU A 163 -3.55 1.55 -4.98
CA GLU A 163 -4.39 1.40 -6.18
C GLU A 163 -5.87 1.22 -5.80
N GLN A 164 -6.16 0.38 -4.80
CA GLN A 164 -7.52 0.16 -4.28
C GLN A 164 -8.13 1.42 -3.64
N LEU A 165 -7.33 2.19 -2.90
CA LEU A 165 -7.79 3.45 -2.31
C LEU A 165 -8.11 4.48 -3.40
N ALA A 166 -7.27 4.57 -4.43
CA ALA A 166 -7.52 5.48 -5.55
C ALA A 166 -8.79 5.08 -6.34
N GLU A 167 -9.03 3.79 -6.57
CA GLU A 167 -10.26 3.30 -7.17
C GLU A 167 -11.48 3.66 -6.30
N THR A 168 -11.34 3.50 -4.97
CA THR A 168 -12.41 3.82 -4.01
C THR A 168 -12.74 5.31 -4.00
N TYR A 169 -11.74 6.20 -4.05
CA TYR A 169 -11.97 7.63 -4.27
C TYR A 169 -12.68 7.89 -5.60
N GLY A 170 -12.35 7.14 -6.65
CA GLY A 170 -13.05 7.21 -7.93
C GLY A 170 -14.55 6.94 -7.80
N ARG A 171 -14.94 5.89 -7.06
CA ARG A 171 -16.35 5.55 -6.79
C ARG A 171 -17.07 6.61 -5.95
N LEU A 172 -16.35 7.31 -5.09
CA LEU A 172 -16.86 8.42 -4.27
C LEU A 172 -16.95 9.75 -5.04
N GLY A 173 -16.50 9.82 -6.30
CA GLY A 173 -16.35 11.07 -7.04
C GLY A 173 -15.22 11.97 -6.52
N ALA A 174 -14.40 11.48 -5.58
CA ALA A 174 -13.30 12.18 -4.95
C ALA A 174 -12.01 12.13 -5.79
N HIS A 175 -12.12 12.38 -7.11
CA HIS A 175 -11.03 12.21 -8.07
C HIS A 175 -9.78 13.06 -7.74
N GLY A 176 -9.96 14.23 -7.12
CA GLY A 176 -8.83 15.05 -6.66
C GLY A 176 -7.96 14.36 -5.62
N GLN A 177 -8.56 13.61 -4.69
CA GLN A 177 -7.81 12.82 -3.69
C GLN A 177 -7.07 11.65 -4.35
N ALA A 178 -7.69 10.99 -5.33
CA ALA A 178 -7.04 9.95 -6.13
C ALA A 178 -5.82 10.49 -6.89
N VAL A 179 -5.93 11.67 -7.52
CA VAL A 179 -4.79 12.31 -8.21
C VAL A 179 -3.65 12.64 -7.25
N ALA A 180 -3.96 13.21 -6.07
CA ALA A 180 -2.94 13.56 -5.09
C ALA A 180 -2.16 12.33 -4.60
N LEU A 181 -2.88 11.25 -4.28
CA LEU A 181 -2.30 9.98 -3.85
C LEU A 181 -1.42 9.36 -4.97
N LEU A 182 -1.98 9.19 -6.17
CA LEU A 182 -1.32 8.48 -7.26
C LEU A 182 -0.14 9.25 -7.87
N ARG A 183 -0.15 10.59 -7.82
CA ARG A 183 0.94 11.40 -8.38
C ARG A 183 2.26 11.14 -7.65
N THR A 184 2.23 11.09 -6.32
CA THR A 184 3.42 10.80 -5.50
C THR A 184 3.97 9.42 -5.83
N GLU A 185 3.10 8.41 -5.87
CA GLU A 185 3.49 7.01 -6.09
C GLU A 185 3.96 6.75 -7.54
N SER A 186 3.35 7.41 -8.53
CA SER A 186 3.76 7.27 -9.94
C SER A 186 5.15 7.87 -10.23
N VAL A 187 5.59 8.85 -9.42
CA VAL A 187 6.95 9.39 -9.53
C VAL A 187 7.98 8.42 -8.94
N GLN A 188 7.63 7.76 -7.83
CA GLN A 188 8.49 6.77 -7.17
C GLN A 188 8.53 5.43 -7.91
N HIS A 189 7.43 5.05 -8.56
CA HIS A 189 7.26 3.79 -9.27
C HIS A 189 6.89 4.03 -10.75
N PRO A 190 7.78 4.66 -11.53
CA PRO A 190 7.48 5.14 -12.89
C PRO A 190 7.17 4.01 -13.88
N PHE A 191 7.64 2.79 -13.62
CA PHE A 191 7.41 1.60 -14.45
C PHE A 191 6.17 0.80 -14.06
N ARG A 192 5.49 1.18 -12.97
CA ARG A 192 4.25 0.53 -12.56
C ARG A 192 3.09 1.11 -13.35
N GLU A 193 2.89 0.57 -14.55
CA GLU A 193 1.86 1.03 -15.50
C GLU A 193 0.46 1.12 -14.90
N ALA A 194 0.12 0.27 -13.92
CA ALA A 194 -1.17 0.30 -13.23
C ALA A 194 -1.39 1.62 -12.47
N LEU A 195 -0.38 2.12 -11.74
CA LEU A 195 -0.44 3.41 -11.05
C LEU A 195 -0.57 4.56 -12.05
N VAL A 196 0.23 4.54 -13.11
CA VAL A 196 0.19 5.58 -14.15
C VAL A 196 -1.18 5.59 -14.83
N ALA A 197 -1.70 4.44 -15.21
CA ALA A 197 -3.03 4.31 -15.82
C ALA A 197 -4.15 4.79 -14.89
N ALA A 198 -4.08 4.48 -13.59
CA ALA A 198 -5.02 4.98 -12.60
C ALA A 198 -4.94 6.52 -12.48
N LEU A 199 -3.73 7.08 -12.48
CA LEU A 199 -3.50 8.54 -12.42
C LEU A 199 -4.09 9.22 -13.65
N MET A 200 -3.86 8.66 -14.84
CA MET A 200 -4.42 9.15 -16.09
C MET A 200 -5.95 9.23 -16.05
N ARG A 201 -6.62 8.17 -15.59
CA ARG A 201 -8.08 8.15 -15.45
C ARG A 201 -8.57 9.18 -14.42
N ALA A 202 -7.91 9.28 -13.28
CA ALA A 202 -8.27 10.25 -12.24
C ALA A 202 -8.10 11.70 -12.75
N LEU A 203 -7.03 11.99 -13.51
CA LEU A 203 -6.79 13.29 -14.13
C LEU A 203 -7.86 13.63 -15.18
N GLN A 204 -8.21 12.68 -16.05
CA GLN A 204 -9.30 12.85 -17.02
C GLN A 204 -10.62 13.19 -16.33
N ARG A 205 -10.98 12.48 -15.26
CA ARG A 205 -12.20 12.75 -14.47
C ARG A 205 -12.17 14.12 -13.76
N CYS A 206 -10.98 14.66 -13.50
CA CYS A 206 -10.81 16.04 -13.02
C CYS A 206 -10.83 17.10 -14.14
N GLY A 207 -11.10 16.72 -15.39
CA GLY A 207 -11.03 17.63 -16.55
C GLY A 207 -9.60 17.98 -16.99
N ARG A 208 -8.58 17.29 -16.48
CA ARG A 208 -7.15 17.56 -16.71
C ARG A 208 -6.59 16.61 -17.76
N GLN A 209 -7.26 16.53 -18.91
CA GLN A 209 -6.94 15.58 -19.99
C GLN A 209 -5.51 15.74 -20.53
N SER A 210 -5.02 16.97 -20.69
CA SER A 210 -3.66 17.24 -21.16
C SER A 210 -2.60 16.59 -20.27
N GLU A 211 -2.72 16.75 -18.95
CA GLU A 211 -1.80 16.13 -17.98
C GLU A 211 -1.91 14.59 -17.99
N ALA A 212 -3.09 14.05 -18.25
CA ALA A 212 -3.28 12.61 -18.38
C ALA A 212 -2.52 12.05 -19.60
N LEU A 213 -2.63 12.72 -20.75
CA LEU A 213 -1.89 12.33 -21.97
C LEU A 213 -0.38 12.51 -21.80
N GLU A 214 0.07 13.57 -21.11
CA GLU A 214 1.47 13.78 -20.78
C GLU A 214 2.05 12.63 -19.94
N CYS A 215 1.29 12.11 -18.96
CA CYS A 215 1.70 10.95 -18.18
C CYS A 215 1.97 9.73 -19.06
N PHE A 216 1.11 9.47 -20.06
CA PHE A 216 1.31 8.38 -21.01
C PHE A 216 2.60 8.56 -21.82
N HIS A 217 2.80 9.73 -22.41
CA HIS A 217 3.96 10.00 -23.26
C HIS A 217 5.27 9.88 -22.49
N ARG A 218 5.33 10.48 -21.28
CA ARG A 218 6.49 10.37 -20.40
C ARG A 218 6.80 8.92 -20.02
N THR A 219 5.79 8.13 -19.65
CA THR A 219 6.02 6.72 -19.28
C THR A 219 6.42 5.88 -20.49
N ARG A 220 5.85 6.12 -21.68
CA ARG A 220 6.24 5.46 -22.93
C ARG A 220 7.71 5.73 -23.28
N GLU A 221 8.13 6.99 -23.24
CA GLU A 221 9.52 7.37 -23.52
C GLU A 221 10.47 6.68 -22.55
N ARG A 222 10.15 6.70 -21.25
CA ARG A 222 10.97 6.06 -20.24
C ARG A 222 11.07 4.54 -20.39
N LEU A 223 9.97 3.86 -20.74
CA LEU A 223 9.96 2.43 -21.02
C LEU A 223 10.81 2.08 -22.24
N ALA A 224 10.74 2.90 -23.29
CA ALA A 224 11.55 2.70 -24.49
C ALA A 224 13.06 2.93 -24.19
N GLU A 225 13.39 3.98 -23.46
CA GLU A 225 14.78 4.38 -23.16
C GLU A 225 15.47 3.46 -22.13
N GLU A 226 14.81 3.13 -21.02
CA GLU A 226 15.44 2.39 -19.91
C GLU A 226 15.26 0.87 -20.03
N MET A 227 14.18 0.42 -20.68
CA MET A 227 13.83 -1.00 -20.73
C MET A 227 13.75 -1.57 -22.16
N GLY A 228 13.76 -0.72 -23.19
CA GLY A 228 13.67 -1.16 -24.59
C GLY A 228 12.32 -1.79 -24.95
N VAL A 229 11.25 -1.44 -24.22
CA VAL A 229 9.92 -2.02 -24.40
C VAL A 229 8.85 -0.96 -24.65
N ASP A 230 7.80 -1.35 -25.35
CA ASP A 230 6.59 -0.54 -25.52
C ASP A 230 5.69 -0.61 -24.26
N PRO A 231 4.84 0.41 -24.03
CA PRO A 231 3.78 0.36 -23.01
C PRO A 231 2.96 -0.92 -23.07
N GLY A 232 2.66 -1.52 -21.93
CA GLY A 232 1.74 -2.65 -21.81
C GLY A 232 0.29 -2.31 -22.14
N LYS A 233 -0.56 -3.34 -22.06
CA LYS A 233 -2.00 -3.24 -22.38
C LYS A 233 -2.74 -2.30 -21.44
N THR A 234 -2.38 -2.29 -20.16
CA THR A 234 -3.03 -1.47 -19.12
C THR A 234 -2.91 0.02 -19.44
N LEU A 235 -1.70 0.47 -19.76
CA LEU A 235 -1.42 1.86 -20.07
C LEU A 235 -2.00 2.28 -21.43
N ARG A 236 -1.87 1.42 -22.45
CA ARG A 236 -2.48 1.65 -23.78
C ARG A 236 -4.00 1.77 -23.72
N ARG A 237 -4.66 0.93 -22.91
CA ARG A 237 -6.12 0.98 -22.74
C ARG A 237 -6.56 2.28 -22.09
N ALA A 238 -5.88 2.72 -21.03
CA ALA A 238 -6.19 4.00 -20.38
C ALA A 238 -6.02 5.19 -21.35
N TYR A 239 -5.01 5.15 -22.21
CA TYR A 239 -4.80 6.16 -23.23
C TYR A 239 -5.95 6.20 -24.26
N ALA A 240 -6.38 5.04 -24.76
CA ALA A 240 -7.51 4.95 -25.69
C ALA A 240 -8.83 5.45 -25.06
N GLU A 241 -9.14 5.03 -23.82
CA GLU A 241 -10.31 5.50 -23.06
C GLU A 241 -10.36 7.03 -22.94
N ILE A 242 -9.21 7.68 -22.81
CA ILE A 242 -9.11 9.13 -22.70
C ILE A 242 -9.29 9.83 -24.05
N LEU A 243 -8.85 9.21 -25.16
CA LEU A 243 -9.02 9.77 -26.50
C LEU A 243 -10.45 9.64 -27.02
N ASP A 244 -11.10 8.50 -26.74
CA ASP A 244 -12.47 8.23 -27.18
C ASP A 244 -13.50 9.12 -26.47
N GLY A 245 -13.09 9.73 -25.34
CA GLY A 245 -13.86 10.76 -24.67
C GLY A 245 -15.22 10.27 -24.18
N GLU A 246 -15.26 9.15 -23.45
CA GLU A 246 -16.53 8.70 -22.85
C GLU A 246 -17.14 9.84 -22.01
N PRO A 247 -18.31 10.37 -22.41
CA PRO A 247 -19.00 11.35 -21.61
C PRO A 247 -19.46 10.68 -20.32
N ASP A 248 -19.26 11.41 -19.23
CA ASP A 248 -19.73 11.10 -17.90
C ASP A 248 -21.18 10.59 -17.93
N THR A 249 -21.39 9.28 -17.70
CA THR A 249 -22.74 8.71 -17.58
C THR A 249 -23.39 9.07 -16.24
N GLY A 250 -22.76 9.94 -15.43
CA GLY A 250 -23.41 10.72 -14.38
C GLY A 250 -24.19 11.90 -14.95
N SER A 251 -25.30 11.61 -15.64
CA SER A 251 -26.25 12.64 -16.07
C SER A 251 -26.90 13.32 -14.85
N HIS A 252 -26.28 14.36 -14.32
CA HIS A 252 -27.06 15.41 -13.67
C HIS A 252 -27.86 16.11 -14.78
N PRO A 253 -29.20 16.13 -14.73
CA PRO A 253 -29.98 16.82 -15.74
C PRO A 253 -29.63 18.31 -15.69
N THR A 254 -28.87 18.76 -16.67
CA THR A 254 -28.49 20.16 -16.83
C THR A 254 -29.77 21.00 -16.87
N LEU A 255 -29.88 21.95 -15.94
CA LEU A 255 -30.94 22.97 -15.87
C LEU A 255 -31.13 23.77 -17.18
N ALA A 256 -30.29 23.55 -18.20
CA ALA A 256 -30.44 24.09 -19.54
C ALA A 256 -31.71 23.62 -20.27
N ALA A 257 -32.29 22.47 -19.90
CA ALA A 257 -33.57 22.02 -20.44
C ALA A 257 -34.78 22.73 -19.80
N ALA A 258 -34.67 23.19 -18.55
CA ALA A 258 -35.75 23.87 -17.83
C ALA A 258 -35.94 25.34 -18.28
N MET A 259 -34.86 26.01 -18.73
CA MET A 259 -34.97 27.40 -19.21
C MET A 259 -35.60 27.52 -20.60
N ARG A 260 -35.52 26.48 -21.46
CA ARG A 260 -36.20 26.49 -22.77
C ARG A 260 -37.71 26.24 -22.69
N ALA A 261 -38.20 25.63 -21.59
CA ALA A 261 -39.64 25.44 -21.37
C ALA A 261 -40.34 26.69 -20.79
N SER A 262 -39.60 27.64 -20.19
CA SER A 262 -40.19 28.87 -19.62
C SER A 262 -40.35 30.02 -20.63
N ALA A 263 -39.70 29.96 -21.79
CA ALA A 263 -39.73 31.04 -22.80
C ALA A 263 -40.83 30.89 -23.86
N GLY A 264 -41.63 29.81 -23.82
CA GLY A 264 -42.67 29.52 -24.82
C GLY A 264 -44.10 29.95 -24.46
N GLY A 265 -44.32 30.58 -23.30
CA GLY A 265 -45.67 30.78 -22.74
C GLY A 265 -46.01 32.19 -22.32
N ALA A 266 -45.84 33.20 -23.18
CA ALA A 266 -46.46 34.51 -22.97
C ALA A 266 -46.57 35.34 -24.26
N SER A 267 -47.61 35.11 -25.07
CA SER A 267 -48.14 36.14 -25.97
C SER A 267 -49.60 35.86 -26.32
N ALA A 268 -50.36 36.95 -26.45
CA ALA A 268 -51.76 37.06 -26.88
C ALA A 268 -52.89 36.90 -25.84
N GLN A 269 -52.96 37.81 -24.86
CA GLN A 269 -54.27 38.28 -24.37
C GLN A 269 -54.61 39.63 -25.03
N LYS A 270 -55.57 39.58 -25.96
CA LYS A 270 -56.18 40.73 -26.66
C LYS A 270 -56.75 41.73 -25.65
N ARG A 271 -56.40 43.01 -25.83
CA ARG A 271 -57.21 44.15 -25.36
C ARG A 271 -58.31 44.44 -26.38
N PRO A 272 -59.55 44.72 -25.97
CA PRO A 272 -60.49 45.44 -26.81
C PRO A 272 -60.51 46.94 -26.45
N ARG A 273 -60.22 47.78 -27.44
CA ARG A 273 -60.81 49.11 -27.68
C ARG A 273 -61.96 48.85 -28.67
N THR A 274 -63.16 49.41 -28.65
CA THR A 274 -63.70 50.70 -28.17
C THR A 274 -65.22 50.64 -28.41
N HIS A 275 -66.04 51.23 -27.55
CA HIS A 275 -66.96 52.33 -27.87
C HIS A 275 -67.67 52.82 -26.61
#